data_AF-A0A1G9G5U3-F1
#
_entry.id   AF-A0A1G9G5U3-F1
#
_cell.length_a   1.000
_cell.length_b   1.000
_cell.length_c   1.000
_cell.angle_alpha   90.00
_cell.angle_beta   90.00
_cell.angle_gamma   90.00
#
_symmetry.space_group_name_H-M   'P 1'
#
loop_
_entity.id
_entity.type
_entity.pdbx_description
1 polymer ?
#
loop_
_entity_poly.entity_id
_entity_poly.type
_entity_poly.pdbx_seq_one_letter_code
_entity_poly.pdbx_strand_id
1 'polypeptide(L)'
;MSPVVPVKRITITLVAALAATLLPAFPASADRDRPGAPGLTIKETRSHVRAVGPGFVLKLSPRGLDVRIDEERFGDPATGNPIERQTINLTGLTLRPFECRNGTYTIRTGTFKRTFRVSRFAKRPAPYTDGFATGSPGIFTPFLGELDGTVTDADGRTLRFLISDLVQEVMTADGFAATAPIHGLFIDDEGRVRDRISLIGRFNSGPDGQDATYGIEDRGTCRQIADLPYGPGSERAVVTGPLFVLPFSAPVTVLRKH
;
A
#
# COMPACT_ATOMS: atom_id res chain seq x y z
N MET A 1 -19.97 -43.44 41.90
CA MET A 1 -18.53 -43.58 41.63
C MET A 1 -18.21 -42.80 40.38
N SER A 2 -17.65 -41.60 40.56
CA SER A 2 -17.33 -40.66 39.49
C SER A 2 -16.07 -41.09 38.72
N PRO A 3 -16.00 -40.92 37.39
CA PRO A 3 -14.72 -40.90 36.70
C PRO A 3 -14.12 -39.50 36.78
N VAL A 4 -12.97 -39.40 37.46
CA VAL A 4 -12.13 -38.20 37.53
C VAL A 4 -11.22 -38.17 36.30
N VAL A 5 -11.30 -37.09 35.53
CA VAL A 5 -10.32 -36.71 34.51
C VAL A 5 -9.13 -36.04 35.19
N PRO A 6 -7.88 -36.41 34.86
CA PRO A 6 -6.75 -35.52 35.03
C PRO A 6 -6.37 -34.87 33.69
N VAL A 7 -6.73 -33.59 33.58
CA VAL A 7 -6.17 -32.61 32.65
C VAL A 7 -4.66 -32.50 32.93
N LYS A 8 -3.81 -32.75 31.92
CA LYS A 8 -2.39 -32.39 32.00
C LYS A 8 -2.19 -30.93 31.58
N ARG A 9 -1.67 -30.14 32.52
CA ARG A 9 -1.14 -28.79 32.30
C ARG A 9 0.27 -28.85 31.69
N ILE A 10 0.45 -28.04 30.64
CA ILE A 10 1.58 -27.18 30.28
C ILE A 10 3.00 -27.69 30.52
N THR A 11 3.79 -27.71 29.44
CA THR A 11 5.22 -27.37 29.52
C THR A 11 5.59 -26.47 28.33
N ILE A 12 5.87 -25.21 28.64
CA ILE A 12 6.56 -24.26 27.75
C ILE A 12 8.00 -24.77 27.62
N THR A 13 8.49 -24.90 26.39
CA THR A 13 9.93 -25.02 26.14
C THR A 13 10.29 -24.10 24.98
N LEU A 14 10.88 -22.97 25.35
CA LEU A 14 11.68 -22.12 24.48
C LEU A 14 12.78 -23.00 23.86
N VAL A 15 12.84 -23.08 22.53
CA VAL A 15 14.07 -23.44 21.83
C VAL A 15 14.32 -22.35 20.81
N ALA A 16 15.20 -21.44 21.19
CA ALA A 16 15.91 -20.57 20.28
C ALA A 16 16.76 -21.45 19.36
N ALA A 17 16.45 -21.42 18.06
CA ALA A 17 17.38 -21.84 17.03
C ALA A 17 17.70 -20.60 16.20
N LEU A 18 18.89 -20.03 16.43
CA LEU A 18 19.54 -19.11 15.51
C LEU A 18 19.71 -19.83 14.17
N ALA A 19 18.78 -19.62 13.25
CA ALA A 19 19.07 -19.75 11.84
C ALA A 19 19.48 -18.37 11.35
N ALA A 20 20.79 -18.09 11.37
CA ALA A 20 21.36 -17.02 10.58
C ALA A 20 21.21 -17.40 9.11
N THR A 21 20.03 -17.16 8.53
CA THR A 21 19.86 -17.14 7.09
C THR A 21 20.61 -15.91 6.59
N LEU A 22 21.75 -16.16 5.94
CA LEU A 22 22.38 -15.19 5.04
C LEU A 22 21.34 -14.82 3.98
N LEU A 23 20.59 -13.75 4.22
CA LEU A 23 19.80 -13.10 3.18
C LEU A 23 20.81 -12.65 2.10
N PRO A 24 20.60 -12.98 0.82
CA PRO A 24 21.36 -12.34 -0.23
C PRO A 24 21.08 -10.84 -0.15
N ALA A 25 22.09 -10.10 0.31
CA ALA A 25 22.10 -8.65 0.23
C ALA A 25 22.27 -8.29 -1.24
N PHE A 26 21.17 -8.27 -1.99
CA PHE A 26 21.16 -7.58 -3.28
C PHE A 26 21.41 -6.10 -2.98
N PRO A 27 22.51 -5.50 -3.47
CA PRO A 27 22.73 -4.08 -3.30
C PRO A 27 21.69 -3.35 -4.17
N ALA A 28 20.54 -3.05 -3.59
CA ALA A 28 19.55 -2.23 -4.24
C ALA A 28 20.06 -0.78 -4.28
N SER A 29 20.01 -0.18 -5.46
CA SER A 29 20.35 1.23 -5.62
C SER A 29 19.09 2.08 -5.49
N ALA A 30 19.17 3.11 -4.65
CA ALA A 30 18.13 4.13 -4.51
C ALA A 30 18.17 5.05 -5.74
N ASP A 31 17.59 4.60 -6.87
CA ASP A 31 17.46 5.42 -8.07
C ASP A 31 16.07 6.05 -8.12
N ARG A 32 16.03 7.34 -7.77
CA ARG A 32 14.81 8.13 -7.71
C ARG A 32 14.23 8.45 -9.09
N ASP A 33 15.07 8.46 -10.12
CA ASP A 33 14.74 9.00 -11.44
C ASP A 33 14.35 7.89 -12.42
N ARG A 34 14.53 6.61 -12.04
CA ARG A 34 14.08 5.49 -12.86
C ARG A 34 12.55 5.43 -12.85
N PRO A 35 11.88 5.51 -14.01
CA PRO A 35 10.43 5.40 -14.07
C PRO A 35 10.02 4.02 -13.55
N GLY A 36 8.96 3.95 -12.75
CA GLY A 36 8.35 2.67 -12.35
C GLY A 36 7.51 2.08 -13.48
N ALA A 37 6.54 1.23 -13.16
CA ALA A 37 5.59 0.73 -14.14
C ALA A 37 4.92 1.87 -14.93
N PRO A 38 4.91 1.80 -16.27
CA PRO A 38 4.21 2.79 -17.10
C PRO A 38 2.70 2.65 -16.97
N GLY A 39 1.97 3.64 -17.48
CA GLY A 39 0.50 3.60 -17.56
C GLY A 39 -0.23 4.45 -16.53
N LEU A 40 0.45 4.88 -15.45
CA LEU A 40 -0.10 5.87 -14.52
C LEU A 40 0.43 7.28 -14.81
N THR A 41 -0.49 8.22 -14.98
CA THR A 41 -0.19 9.66 -14.97
C THR A 41 -0.80 10.29 -13.73
N ILE A 42 0.04 10.86 -12.87
CA ILE A 42 -0.38 11.51 -11.63
C ILE A 42 -0.11 13.00 -11.74
N LYS A 43 -1.15 13.80 -11.52
CA LYS A 43 -1.03 15.25 -11.32
C LYS A 43 -1.54 15.57 -9.94
N GLU A 44 -0.68 16.08 -9.08
CA GLU A 44 -1.04 16.45 -7.72
C GLU A 44 -0.75 17.93 -7.42
N THR A 45 -1.59 18.50 -6.57
CA THR A 45 -1.36 19.76 -5.85
C THR A 45 -1.54 19.49 -4.36
N ARG A 46 -1.54 20.53 -3.52
CA ARG A 46 -1.60 20.33 -2.07
C ARG A 46 -2.85 19.59 -1.58
N SER A 47 -3.98 19.77 -2.26
CA SER A 47 -5.28 19.24 -1.85
C SER A 47 -6.04 18.54 -2.98
N HIS A 48 -5.45 18.44 -4.17
CA HIS A 48 -6.09 17.82 -5.32
C HIS A 48 -5.15 16.82 -5.96
N VAL A 49 -5.66 15.66 -6.32
CA VAL A 49 -4.94 14.66 -7.10
C VAL A 49 -5.81 14.22 -8.26
N ARG A 50 -5.21 14.10 -9.43
CA ARG A 50 -5.80 13.42 -10.58
C ARG A 50 -4.85 12.31 -11.01
N ALA A 51 -5.33 11.08 -10.93
CA ALA A 51 -4.65 9.92 -11.48
C ALA A 51 -5.40 9.43 -12.72
N VAL A 52 -4.67 9.15 -13.79
CA VAL A 52 -5.19 8.47 -14.98
C VAL A 52 -4.40 7.18 -15.14
N GLY A 53 -5.11 6.08 -15.27
CA GLY A 53 -4.52 4.77 -15.53
C GLY A 53 -5.24 4.03 -16.64
N PRO A 54 -4.85 2.76 -16.87
CA PRO A 54 -5.47 1.92 -17.89
C PRO A 54 -6.97 1.73 -17.63
N GLY A 55 -7.80 2.44 -18.40
CA GLY A 55 -9.26 2.39 -18.29
C GLY A 55 -9.85 3.02 -17.04
N PHE A 56 -9.13 3.92 -16.34
CA PHE A 56 -9.72 4.68 -15.26
C PHE A 56 -9.21 6.11 -15.14
N VAL A 57 -10.05 6.96 -14.53
CA VAL A 57 -9.68 8.28 -14.04
C VAL A 57 -10.15 8.40 -12.60
N LEU A 58 -9.24 8.79 -11.71
CA LEU A 58 -9.52 9.10 -10.32
C LEU A 58 -9.24 10.57 -10.05
N LYS A 59 -10.11 11.22 -9.30
CA LYS A 59 -9.93 12.58 -8.78
C LYS A 59 -10.17 12.58 -7.28
N LEU A 60 -9.17 13.01 -6.53
CA LEU A 60 -9.25 13.25 -5.09
C LEU A 60 -9.25 14.75 -4.83
N SER A 61 -10.17 15.20 -3.98
CA SER A 61 -10.26 16.58 -3.50
C SER A 61 -10.86 16.59 -2.08
N PRO A 62 -10.86 17.73 -1.36
CA PRO A 62 -11.50 17.79 -0.04
C PRO A 62 -13.01 17.53 -0.11
N ARG A 63 -13.63 17.67 -1.29
CA ARG A 63 -15.07 17.44 -1.49
C ARG A 63 -15.41 15.96 -1.62
N GLY A 64 -14.46 15.14 -2.04
CA GLY A 64 -14.72 13.73 -2.32
C GLY A 64 -13.67 13.08 -3.21
N LEU A 65 -13.89 11.78 -3.41
CA LEU A 65 -13.13 10.90 -4.28
C LEU A 65 -14.07 10.47 -5.42
N ASP A 66 -13.77 10.90 -6.64
CA ASP A 66 -14.52 10.59 -7.87
C ASP A 66 -13.73 9.61 -8.74
N VAL A 67 -14.32 8.46 -9.04
CA VAL A 67 -13.72 7.41 -9.86
C VAL A 67 -14.61 7.11 -11.05
N ARG A 68 -13.98 7.07 -12.22
CA ARG A 68 -14.61 6.64 -13.47
C ARG A 68 -13.81 5.48 -14.02
N ILE A 69 -14.49 4.38 -14.28
CA ILE A 69 -13.92 3.16 -14.86
C ILE A 69 -14.61 2.92 -16.20
N ASP A 70 -13.78 2.71 -17.21
CA ASP A 70 -14.19 2.17 -18.51
C ASP A 70 -13.96 0.65 -18.44
N GLU A 71 -15.03 -0.12 -18.25
CA GLU A 71 -14.98 -1.58 -18.06
C GLU A 71 -14.27 -2.30 -19.22
N GLU A 72 -14.41 -1.79 -20.45
CA GLU A 72 -13.81 -2.38 -21.64
C GLU A 72 -12.30 -2.14 -21.70
N ARG A 73 -11.82 -1.09 -21.03
CA ARG A 73 -10.41 -0.66 -21.07
C ARG A 73 -9.69 -0.82 -19.74
N PHE A 74 -10.38 -1.23 -18.68
CA PHE A 74 -9.78 -1.29 -17.33
C PHE A 74 -8.74 -2.40 -17.26
N GLY A 75 -7.47 -2.01 -17.23
CA GLY A 75 -6.37 -2.97 -17.28
C GLY A 75 -6.11 -3.56 -18.65
N ASP A 76 -5.74 -4.85 -18.69
CA ASP A 76 -5.51 -5.58 -19.93
C ASP A 76 -6.58 -6.67 -20.16
N PRO A 77 -7.61 -6.40 -20.98
CA PRO A 77 -8.65 -7.37 -21.32
C PRO A 77 -8.11 -8.63 -22.03
N ALA A 78 -6.96 -8.55 -22.73
CA ALA A 78 -6.41 -9.66 -23.49
C ALA A 78 -5.93 -10.81 -22.59
N THR A 79 -5.70 -10.54 -21.31
CA THR A 79 -5.33 -11.55 -20.31
C THR A 79 -6.49 -12.50 -19.96
N GLY A 80 -7.72 -12.13 -20.30
CA GLY A 80 -8.93 -12.91 -19.98
C GLY A 80 -9.33 -12.89 -18.51
N ASN A 81 -8.57 -12.22 -17.63
CA ASN A 81 -8.87 -12.14 -16.22
C ASN A 81 -10.02 -11.14 -15.95
N PRO A 82 -10.97 -11.49 -15.06
CA PRO A 82 -12.10 -10.62 -14.77
C PRO A 82 -11.66 -9.35 -14.01
N ILE A 83 -12.52 -8.33 -14.03
CA ILE A 83 -12.41 -7.18 -13.13
C ILE A 83 -13.06 -7.61 -11.81
N GLU A 84 -12.28 -7.58 -10.73
CA GLU A 84 -12.75 -7.87 -9.39
C GLU A 84 -13.12 -6.58 -8.66
N ARG A 85 -14.22 -6.66 -7.89
CA ARG A 85 -14.73 -5.55 -7.08
C ARG A 85 -15.04 -6.04 -5.68
N GLN A 86 -14.52 -5.34 -4.69
CA GLN A 86 -14.71 -5.72 -3.30
C GLN A 86 -14.92 -4.46 -2.45
N THR A 87 -15.78 -4.58 -1.45
CA THR A 87 -16.06 -3.53 -0.47
C THR A 87 -15.80 -4.10 0.92
N ILE A 88 -14.90 -3.47 1.67
CA ILE A 88 -14.51 -3.88 3.01
C ILE A 88 -14.97 -2.79 3.97
N ASN A 89 -15.73 -3.18 4.99
CA ASN A 89 -16.08 -2.29 6.09
C ASN A 89 -14.91 -2.22 7.07
N LEU A 90 -14.37 -1.01 7.28
CA LEU A 90 -13.29 -0.75 8.22
C LEU A 90 -13.80 -0.43 9.64
N THR A 91 -15.11 -0.20 9.78
CA THR A 91 -15.72 0.19 11.04
C THR A 91 -15.60 -0.93 12.08
N GLY A 92 -15.00 -0.62 13.22
CA GLY A 92 -14.79 -1.57 14.31
C GLY A 92 -13.58 -2.50 14.11
N LEU A 93 -12.84 -2.39 13.00
CA LEU A 93 -11.59 -3.12 12.84
C LEU A 93 -10.47 -2.43 13.62
N THR A 94 -9.65 -3.22 14.32
CA THR A 94 -8.40 -2.72 14.92
C THR A 94 -7.36 -2.53 13.83
N LEU A 95 -7.18 -1.29 13.39
CA LEU A 95 -6.23 -0.90 12.34
C LEU A 95 -5.16 0.02 12.94
N ARG A 96 -3.97 -0.01 12.34
CA ARG A 96 -2.89 0.91 12.68
C ARG A 96 -3.33 2.36 12.43
N PRO A 97 -3.14 3.29 13.39
CA PRO A 97 -3.50 4.69 13.17
C PRO A 97 -2.54 5.35 12.18
N PHE A 98 -3.00 6.41 11.52
CA PHE A 98 -2.16 7.24 10.66
C PHE A 98 -1.37 8.21 11.52
N GLU A 99 -0.04 8.16 11.42
CA GLU A 99 0.83 9.13 12.07
C GLU A 99 1.24 10.21 11.06
N CYS A 100 0.94 11.47 11.41
CA CYS A 100 1.19 12.63 10.60
C CYS A 100 1.85 13.75 11.41
N ARG A 101 2.38 14.74 10.70
CA ARG A 101 3.06 15.89 11.31
C ARG A 101 2.19 16.64 12.32
N ASN A 102 0.90 16.78 12.07
CA ASN A 102 0.00 17.55 12.94
C ASN A 102 -0.82 16.66 13.89
N GLY A 103 -0.60 15.34 13.91
CA GLY A 103 -1.26 14.45 14.85
C GLY A 103 -1.32 12.99 14.41
N THR A 104 -1.86 12.17 15.30
CA THR A 104 -2.18 10.76 15.04
C THR A 104 -3.68 10.62 14.86
N TYR A 105 -4.10 9.90 13.83
CA TYR A 105 -5.48 9.72 13.45
C TYR A 105 -5.90 8.25 13.50
N THR A 106 -6.87 7.94 14.35
CA THR A 106 -7.42 6.59 14.52
C THR A 106 -8.72 6.45 13.73
N ILE A 107 -8.83 5.43 12.88
CA ILE A 107 -10.05 5.18 12.11
C ILE A 107 -11.22 4.89 13.05
N ARG A 108 -12.30 5.65 12.90
CA ARG A 108 -13.56 5.44 13.64
C ARG A 108 -14.57 4.68 12.80
N THR A 109 -14.78 5.16 11.58
CA THR A 109 -15.61 4.50 10.56
C THR A 109 -14.91 4.58 9.23
N GLY A 110 -15.19 3.64 8.34
CA GLY A 110 -14.68 3.75 6.98
C GLY A 110 -15.08 2.58 6.09
N THR A 111 -14.95 2.80 4.80
CA THR A 111 -15.13 1.78 3.77
C THR A 111 -13.91 1.80 2.88
N PHE A 112 -13.38 0.62 2.56
CA PHE A 112 -12.37 0.43 1.53
C PHE A 112 -12.99 -0.29 0.33
N LYS A 113 -13.18 0.43 -0.76
CA LYS A 113 -13.58 -0.14 -2.05
C LYS A 113 -12.32 -0.40 -2.85
N ARG A 114 -12.23 -1.59 -3.43
CA ARG A 114 -11.14 -1.94 -4.34
C ARG A 114 -11.69 -2.53 -5.63
N THR A 115 -11.18 -2.03 -6.75
CA THR A 115 -11.42 -2.55 -8.08
C THR A 115 -10.07 -2.88 -8.70
N PHE A 116 -9.88 -4.11 -9.15
CA PHE A 116 -8.59 -4.52 -9.69
C PHE A 116 -8.75 -5.58 -10.79
N ARG A 117 -7.72 -5.66 -11.63
CA ARG A 117 -7.54 -6.75 -12.59
C ARG A 117 -6.12 -7.27 -12.45
N VAL A 118 -5.99 -8.58 -12.35
CA VAL A 118 -4.68 -9.25 -12.40
C VAL A 118 -4.36 -9.53 -13.87
N SER A 119 -3.17 -9.16 -14.35
CA SER A 119 -2.72 -9.55 -15.71
C SER A 119 -2.13 -10.95 -15.73
N ARG A 120 -1.45 -11.35 -14.66
CA ARG A 120 -0.79 -12.64 -14.53
C ARG A 120 -0.81 -13.11 -13.09
N PHE A 121 -1.14 -14.39 -12.88
CA PHE A 121 -0.98 -15.06 -11.59
C PHE A 121 0.47 -15.51 -11.40
N ALA A 122 1.37 -14.54 -11.23
CA ALA A 122 2.78 -14.78 -10.95
C ALA A 122 3.19 -14.12 -9.63
N LYS A 123 4.24 -14.66 -9.03
CA LYS A 123 4.92 -14.04 -7.89
C LYS A 123 5.72 -12.82 -8.39
N ARG A 124 5.76 -11.76 -7.58
CA ARG A 124 6.66 -10.61 -7.79
C ARG A 124 8.10 -11.02 -7.47
N PRO A 125 9.10 -10.57 -8.24
CA PRO A 125 10.49 -10.92 -7.98
C PRO A 125 10.96 -10.38 -6.62
N ALA A 126 12.11 -10.86 -6.15
CA ALA A 126 12.74 -10.31 -4.94
C ALA A 126 12.87 -8.77 -5.05
N PRO A 127 12.70 -8.02 -3.94
CA PRO A 127 12.60 -8.45 -2.55
C PRO A 127 11.17 -8.73 -2.06
N TYR A 128 10.17 -8.84 -2.95
CA TYR A 128 8.84 -9.26 -2.53
C TYR A 128 8.88 -10.70 -1.98
N THR A 129 8.39 -10.86 -0.75
CA THR A 129 8.47 -12.14 -0.02
C THR A 129 7.38 -13.12 -0.43
N ASP A 130 7.53 -14.39 -0.05
CA ASP A 130 6.47 -15.39 -0.23
C ASP A 130 5.21 -15.05 0.58
N GLY A 131 5.38 -14.51 1.80
CA GLY A 131 4.25 -14.07 2.63
C GLY A 131 3.42 -12.99 1.94
N PHE A 132 4.06 -12.06 1.23
CA PHE A 132 3.36 -11.08 0.41
C PHE A 132 2.64 -11.73 -0.77
N ALA A 133 3.28 -12.68 -1.46
CA ALA A 133 2.68 -13.39 -2.59
C ALA A 133 1.42 -14.19 -2.19
N THR A 134 1.36 -14.71 -0.96
CA THR A 134 0.17 -15.35 -0.40
C THR A 134 -0.94 -14.33 -0.10
N GLY A 135 -0.60 -13.20 0.51
CA GLY A 135 -1.60 -12.17 0.89
C GLY A 135 -2.10 -11.31 -0.28
N SER A 136 -1.32 -11.21 -1.36
CA SER A 136 -1.59 -10.38 -2.52
C SER A 136 -1.16 -11.07 -3.83
N PRO A 137 -1.87 -12.14 -4.23
CA PRO A 137 -1.47 -12.95 -5.37
C PRO A 137 -1.68 -12.23 -6.71
N GLY A 138 -0.74 -12.42 -7.63
CA GLY A 138 -0.81 -11.92 -9.00
C GLY A 138 -0.29 -10.49 -9.19
N ILE A 139 -0.14 -10.12 -10.46
CA ILE A 139 0.37 -8.82 -10.92
C ILE A 139 -0.81 -7.90 -11.27
N PHE A 140 -0.95 -6.78 -10.56
CA PHE A 140 -2.08 -5.86 -10.70
C PHE A 140 -1.88 -4.84 -11.81
N THR A 141 -2.82 -4.82 -12.75
CA THR A 141 -2.77 -3.94 -13.92
C THR A 141 -4.18 -3.51 -14.30
N PRO A 142 -4.80 -2.56 -13.59
CA PRO A 142 -4.34 -1.90 -12.36
C PRO A 142 -5.03 -2.45 -11.09
N PHE A 143 -4.58 -1.99 -9.92
CA PHE A 143 -5.31 -1.96 -8.66
C PHE A 143 -5.76 -0.52 -8.36
N LEU A 144 -7.04 -0.35 -8.08
CA LEU A 144 -7.65 0.92 -7.71
C LEU A 144 -8.38 0.77 -6.38
N GLY A 145 -7.89 1.48 -5.37
CA GLY A 145 -8.41 1.52 -4.02
C GLY A 145 -8.96 2.90 -3.65
N GLU A 146 -10.11 2.91 -3.01
CA GLU A 146 -10.81 4.09 -2.50
C GLU A 146 -11.16 3.87 -1.04
N LEU A 147 -10.61 4.69 -0.15
CA LEU A 147 -11.01 4.72 1.25
C LEU A 147 -11.70 6.05 1.57
N ASP A 148 -12.88 5.95 2.18
CA ASP A 148 -13.64 7.09 2.69
C ASP A 148 -14.15 6.73 4.09
N GLY A 149 -14.07 7.67 5.01
CA GLY A 149 -14.48 7.45 6.38
C GLY A 149 -14.17 8.62 7.31
N THR A 150 -14.17 8.32 8.61
CA THR A 150 -13.83 9.26 9.66
C THR A 150 -12.72 8.73 10.54
N VAL A 151 -11.90 9.65 11.01
CA VAL A 151 -10.88 9.40 12.02
C VAL A 151 -11.11 10.29 13.24
N THR A 152 -10.57 9.87 14.38
CA THR A 152 -10.44 10.70 15.57
C THR A 152 -8.99 11.10 15.76
N ASP A 153 -8.73 12.37 16.06
CA ASP A 153 -7.39 12.85 16.42
C ASP A 153 -7.11 12.75 17.94
N ALA A 154 -5.90 13.15 18.35
CA ALA A 154 -5.49 13.11 19.76
C ALA A 154 -6.34 14.00 20.69
N ASP A 155 -6.99 15.04 20.15
CA ASP A 155 -7.86 15.95 20.90
C ASP A 155 -9.32 15.45 20.95
N GLY A 156 -9.61 14.29 20.36
CA GLY A 156 -10.96 13.72 20.28
C GLY A 156 -11.83 14.31 19.16
N ARG A 157 -11.27 15.15 18.28
CA ARG A 157 -12.02 15.71 17.15
C ARG A 157 -12.22 14.66 16.07
N THR A 158 -13.39 14.67 15.44
CA THR A 158 -13.69 13.81 14.29
C THR A 158 -13.34 14.54 13.01
N LEU A 159 -12.48 13.94 12.18
CA LEU A 159 -12.13 14.42 10.84
C LEU A 159 -12.63 13.43 9.80
N ARG A 160 -12.95 13.90 8.59
CA ARG A 160 -13.13 13.03 7.43
C ARG A 160 -11.76 12.66 6.85
N PHE A 161 -11.62 11.43 6.37
CA PHE A 161 -10.47 11.08 5.54
C PHE A 161 -10.92 10.54 4.18
N LEU A 162 -10.13 10.84 3.15
CA LEU A 162 -10.30 10.36 1.79
C LEU A 162 -8.94 9.89 1.29
N ILE A 163 -8.81 8.64 0.86
CA ILE A 163 -7.54 8.06 0.41
C ILE A 163 -7.75 7.31 -0.91
N SER A 164 -6.86 7.58 -1.86
CA SER A 164 -6.65 6.78 -3.06
C SER A 164 -5.41 5.91 -2.84
N ASP A 165 -5.56 4.62 -3.06
CA ASP A 165 -4.50 3.61 -3.01
C ASP A 165 -4.42 2.93 -4.39
N LEU A 166 -3.35 3.15 -5.14
CA LEU A 166 -3.24 2.63 -6.50
C LEU A 166 -1.99 1.77 -6.62
N VAL A 167 -2.08 0.75 -7.48
CA VAL A 167 -0.92 -0.01 -7.94
C VAL A 167 -1.06 -0.24 -9.44
N GLN A 168 0.01 0.03 -10.17
CA GLN A 168 0.20 -0.44 -11.53
C GLN A 168 1.49 -1.24 -11.56
N GLU A 169 1.42 -2.44 -12.10
CA GLU A 169 2.57 -3.31 -12.27
C GLU A 169 2.73 -3.67 -13.75
N VAL A 170 3.91 -4.10 -14.16
CA VAL A 170 4.12 -4.66 -15.50
C VAL A 170 5.15 -5.76 -15.36
N MET A 171 4.83 -6.94 -15.90
CA MET A 171 5.76 -8.05 -16.03
C MET A 171 5.99 -8.30 -17.53
N THR A 172 7.23 -8.13 -17.96
CA THR A 172 7.67 -8.41 -19.34
C THR A 172 8.72 -9.53 -19.34
N ALA A 173 9.21 -9.92 -20.52
CA ALA A 173 10.37 -10.81 -20.61
C ALA A 173 11.64 -10.19 -20.02
N ASP A 174 11.76 -8.86 -20.08
CA ASP A 174 12.98 -8.13 -19.67
C ASP A 174 12.98 -7.75 -18.19
N GLY A 175 11.82 -7.79 -17.53
CA GLY A 175 11.75 -7.43 -16.13
C GLY A 175 10.37 -7.13 -15.57
N PHE A 176 10.40 -6.73 -14.31
CA PHE A 176 9.25 -6.32 -13.52
C PHE A 176 9.37 -4.86 -13.12
N ALA A 177 8.26 -4.14 -13.21
CA ALA A 177 8.16 -2.76 -12.75
C ALA A 177 6.87 -2.57 -11.95
N ALA A 178 6.90 -1.68 -10.96
CA ALA A 178 5.74 -1.26 -10.18
C ALA A 178 5.74 0.25 -9.93
N THR A 179 4.55 0.85 -9.98
CA THR A 179 4.27 2.23 -9.54
C THR A 179 3.07 2.17 -8.59
N ALA A 180 3.30 2.50 -7.32
CA ALA A 180 2.32 2.35 -6.24
C ALA A 180 2.11 3.69 -5.49
N PRO A 181 1.26 4.59 -5.99
CA PRO A 181 0.98 5.85 -5.34
C PRO A 181 -0.17 5.73 -4.33
N ILE A 182 0.04 6.29 -3.13
CA ILE A 182 -1.00 6.49 -2.13
C ILE A 182 -1.14 8.00 -1.89
N HIS A 183 -2.35 8.51 -2.06
CA HIS A 183 -2.68 9.91 -1.78
C HIS A 183 -3.87 9.98 -0.85
N GLY A 184 -3.87 10.94 0.06
CA GLY A 184 -4.95 11.05 1.02
C GLY A 184 -5.05 12.42 1.66
N LEU A 185 -6.23 12.74 2.16
CA LEU A 185 -6.55 14.00 2.81
C LEU A 185 -7.25 13.73 4.14
N PHE A 186 -6.82 14.42 5.19
CA PHE A 186 -7.52 14.51 6.47
C PHE A 186 -8.16 15.89 6.56
N ILE A 187 -9.49 15.94 6.67
CA ILE A 187 -10.31 17.12 6.45
C ILE A 187 -11.09 17.42 7.72
N ASP A 188 -10.96 18.63 8.25
CA ASP A 188 -11.74 19.09 9.41
C ASP A 188 -13.20 19.40 9.05
N ASP A 189 -13.98 19.74 10.07
CA ASP A 189 -15.39 20.11 9.97
C ASP A 189 -15.63 21.41 9.18
N GLU A 190 -14.63 22.28 9.07
CA GLU A 190 -14.66 23.44 8.16
C GLU A 190 -14.25 23.11 6.71
N GLY A 191 -13.95 21.85 6.40
CA GLY A 191 -13.58 21.40 5.06
C GLY A 191 -12.12 21.72 4.66
N ARG A 192 -11.26 22.04 5.63
CA ARG A 192 -9.84 22.35 5.40
C ARG A 192 -9.00 21.09 5.55
N VAL A 193 -7.98 20.97 4.71
CA VAL A 193 -7.02 19.85 4.76
C VAL A 193 -6.01 20.10 5.88
N ARG A 194 -6.09 19.29 6.94
CA ARG A 194 -5.20 19.33 8.11
C ARG A 194 -3.89 18.61 7.83
N ASP A 195 -3.98 17.41 7.27
CA ASP A 195 -2.84 16.58 6.90
C ASP A 195 -3.11 15.87 5.57
N ARG A 196 -2.04 15.40 4.92
CA ARG A 196 -2.13 14.69 3.64
C ARG A 196 -1.16 13.52 3.57
N ILE A 197 -1.59 12.50 2.85
CA ILE A 197 -0.72 11.41 2.37
C ILE A 197 -0.34 11.75 0.92
N SER A 198 0.94 11.64 0.59
CA SER A 198 1.45 11.69 -0.78
C SER A 198 2.75 10.89 -0.81
N LEU A 199 2.59 9.59 -1.06
CA LEU A 199 3.67 8.62 -1.17
C LEU A 199 3.61 7.99 -2.56
N ILE A 200 4.75 7.86 -3.24
CA ILE A 200 4.84 7.15 -4.51
C ILE A 200 5.98 6.14 -4.42
N GLY A 201 5.64 4.87 -4.31
CA GLY A 201 6.58 3.77 -4.43
C GLY A 201 6.89 3.47 -5.90
N ARG A 202 8.17 3.28 -6.21
CA ARG A 202 8.61 2.77 -7.52
C ARG A 202 9.53 1.58 -7.29
N PHE A 203 9.38 0.59 -8.15
CA PHE A 203 10.20 -0.61 -8.17
C PHE A 203 10.50 -1.00 -9.61
N ASN A 204 11.74 -1.38 -9.89
CA ASN A 204 12.16 -1.98 -11.15
C ASN A 204 13.21 -3.07 -10.88
N SER A 205 13.12 -4.18 -11.59
CA SER A 205 14.13 -5.25 -11.59
C SER A 205 14.09 -6.02 -12.91
N GLY A 206 15.10 -6.86 -13.14
CA GLY A 206 14.96 -7.96 -14.11
C GLY A 206 13.92 -9.00 -13.65
N PRO A 207 13.60 -10.01 -14.48
CA PRO A 207 12.50 -10.95 -14.25
C PRO A 207 12.60 -11.73 -12.93
N ASP A 208 13.81 -11.94 -12.42
CA ASP A 208 14.10 -12.72 -11.21
C ASP A 208 14.56 -11.84 -10.03
N GLY A 209 14.50 -10.51 -10.17
CA GLY A 209 14.86 -9.56 -9.11
C GLY A 209 16.28 -9.01 -9.19
N GLN A 210 17.05 -9.38 -10.21
CA GLN A 210 18.36 -8.80 -10.48
C GLN A 210 18.27 -7.29 -10.73
N ASP A 211 19.32 -6.57 -10.34
CA ASP A 211 19.46 -5.12 -10.53
C ASP A 211 18.27 -4.31 -10.00
N ALA A 212 17.70 -4.76 -8.88
CA ALA A 212 16.55 -4.12 -8.24
C ALA A 212 16.87 -2.67 -7.87
N THR A 213 16.01 -1.77 -8.34
CA THR A 213 16.03 -0.33 -8.03
C THR A 213 14.66 0.04 -7.49
N TYR A 214 14.65 0.66 -6.32
CA TYR A 214 13.40 1.01 -5.66
C TYR A 214 13.56 2.17 -4.70
N GLY A 215 12.45 2.84 -4.46
CA GLY A 215 12.41 3.96 -3.54
C GLY A 215 11.01 4.52 -3.40
N ILE A 216 10.85 5.35 -2.39
CA ILE A 216 9.60 6.01 -2.08
C ILE A 216 9.83 7.51 -2.17
N GLU A 217 9.07 8.18 -3.03
CA GLU A 217 8.95 9.63 -2.97
C GLU A 217 7.89 10.00 -1.94
N ASP A 218 8.25 10.83 -0.97
CA ASP A 218 7.34 11.36 0.03
C ASP A 218 7.24 12.88 -0.10
N ARG A 219 6.00 13.35 -0.34
CA ARG A 219 5.62 14.77 -0.34
C ARG A 219 4.50 15.02 0.67
N GLY A 220 4.09 14.02 1.43
CA GLY A 220 3.02 14.08 2.41
C GLY A 220 3.42 14.75 3.71
N THR A 221 2.48 14.73 4.65
CA THR A 221 2.72 15.00 6.06
C THR A 221 2.53 13.75 6.92
N CYS A 222 2.03 12.67 6.33
CA CYS A 222 1.74 11.38 6.97
C CYS A 222 2.69 10.30 6.50
N ARG A 223 3.47 9.74 7.43
CA ARG A 223 4.40 8.63 7.20
C ARG A 223 4.92 8.11 8.52
N GLN A 224 4.95 6.78 8.67
CA GLN A 224 5.61 6.10 9.78
C GLN A 224 6.39 4.87 9.29
N ILE A 225 7.19 4.29 10.18
CA ILE A 225 7.93 3.05 9.94
C ILE A 225 7.27 1.96 10.76
N ALA A 226 7.00 0.81 10.16
CA ALA A 226 6.41 -0.34 10.85
C ALA A 226 6.93 -1.66 10.28
N ASP A 227 6.90 -2.69 11.12
CA ASP A 227 7.13 -4.06 10.67
C ASP A 227 5.83 -4.62 10.07
N LEU A 228 5.96 -5.26 8.91
CA LEU A 228 4.83 -5.88 8.22
C LEU A 228 4.84 -7.40 8.43
N PRO A 229 3.67 -8.06 8.36
CA PRO A 229 3.57 -9.50 8.56
C PRO A 229 3.91 -10.30 7.30
N TYR A 230 4.91 -9.86 6.52
CA TYR A 230 5.29 -10.50 5.25
C TYR A 230 6.62 -11.26 5.34
N GLY A 231 7.27 -11.27 6.50
CA GLY A 231 8.52 -12.00 6.73
C GLY A 231 9.77 -11.14 6.48
N PRO A 232 10.95 -11.77 6.33
CA PRO A 232 12.23 -11.07 6.23
C PRO A 232 12.26 -10.02 5.12
N GLY A 233 12.83 -8.84 5.41
CA GLY A 233 12.88 -7.68 4.51
C GLY A 233 11.68 -6.74 4.62
N SER A 234 10.60 -7.18 5.31
CA SER A 234 9.41 -6.37 5.56
C SER A 234 9.43 -5.62 6.90
N GLU A 235 10.50 -5.80 7.67
CA GLU A 235 10.78 -5.00 8.85
C GLU A 235 11.04 -3.56 8.43
N ARG A 236 10.58 -2.62 9.25
CA ARG A 236 10.79 -1.18 9.05
C ARG A 236 10.36 -0.70 7.66
N ALA A 237 9.29 -1.28 7.12
CA ALA A 237 8.65 -0.77 5.93
C ALA A 237 8.04 0.61 6.19
N VAL A 238 7.99 1.42 5.14
CA VAL A 238 7.38 2.75 5.20
C VAL A 238 5.89 2.61 4.96
N VAL A 239 5.09 3.08 5.90
CA VAL A 239 3.64 2.92 5.92
C VAL A 239 2.94 4.25 6.22
N THR A 240 1.63 4.27 6.01
CA THR A 240 0.74 5.34 6.48
C THR A 240 -0.56 4.70 6.96
N GLY A 241 -0.73 4.65 8.29
CA GLY A 241 -1.78 3.85 8.90
C GLY A 241 -1.70 2.37 8.48
N PRO A 242 -2.78 1.76 7.99
CA PRO A 242 -2.78 0.36 7.57
C PRO A 242 -2.17 0.13 6.17
N LEU A 243 -1.76 1.19 5.46
CA LEU A 243 -1.36 1.12 4.05
C LEU A 243 0.17 1.20 3.87
N PHE A 244 0.69 0.57 2.83
CA PHE A 244 2.10 0.61 2.44
C PHE A 244 2.23 0.76 0.93
N VAL A 245 3.21 1.54 0.45
CA VAL A 245 3.49 1.67 -0.99
C VAL A 245 4.40 0.55 -1.51
N LEU A 246 5.31 0.06 -0.66
CA LEU A 246 6.17 -1.10 -0.90
C LEU A 246 6.14 -1.97 0.35
N PRO A 247 5.98 -3.31 0.23
CA PRO A 247 5.85 -4.21 1.38
C PRO A 247 7.21 -4.55 2.04
N PHE A 248 8.20 -3.68 1.90
CA PHE A 248 9.56 -3.86 2.41
C PHE A 248 10.23 -2.53 2.74
N SER A 249 11.36 -2.60 3.45
CA SER A 249 12.15 -1.40 3.74
C SER A 249 12.70 -0.80 2.45
N ALA A 250 12.43 0.49 2.24
CA ALA A 250 12.83 1.20 1.03
C ALA A 250 13.38 2.58 1.37
N PRO A 251 14.40 3.06 0.62
CA PRO A 251 14.90 4.41 0.79
C PRO A 251 13.80 5.42 0.48
N VAL A 252 13.69 6.47 1.31
CA VAL A 252 12.67 7.51 1.16
C VAL A 252 13.34 8.82 0.77
N THR A 253 12.91 9.39 -0.35
CA THR A 253 13.27 10.76 -0.71
C THR A 253 12.17 11.72 -0.30
N VAL A 254 12.53 12.69 0.56
CA VAL A 254 11.65 13.81 0.91
C VAL A 254 12.03 15.00 0.05
N LEU A 255 11.08 15.47 -0.77
CA LEU A 255 11.27 16.75 -1.47
C LEU A 255 11.20 17.88 -0.45
N ARG A 256 12.36 18.46 -0.10
CA ARG A 256 12.41 19.70 0.66
C ARG A 256 11.71 20.78 -0.16
N LYS A 257 10.76 21.49 0.46
CA LYS A 257 10.15 22.68 -0.12
C LYS A 257 11.26 23.71 -0.35
N HIS A 258 11.38 24.20 -1.58
CA HIS A 258 11.90 25.54 -1.84
C HIS A 258 10.85 26.57 -1.40
#